data_AF-A0A3C1BN93-F1
#
_entry.id   AF-A0A3C1BN93-F1
#
_cell.length_a   1.000
_cell.length_b   1.000
_cell.length_c   1.000
_cell.angle_alpha   90.00
_cell.angle_beta   90.00
_cell.angle_gamma   90.00
#
_symmetry.space_group_name_H-M   'P 1'
#
loop_
_entity.id
_entity.type
_entity.pdbx_description
1 polymer ?
#
loop_
_entity_poly.entity_id
_entity_poly.type
_entity_poly.pdbx_seq_one_letter_code
_entity_poly.pdbx_strand_id
1 'polypeptide(L)'
;MLELETFRAETRAWLEENCPESIRTPMPEREMPWGGRNASYPNPDTKVWMDNMASKGWTAPTWPAEYGGGGLSKEENKILQEELARIKARPALTSFGLWMLGPALLEFASEEQKKKYIGEI
;
A
#
# COMPACT_ATOMS: atom_id res chain seq x y z
N MET A 1 9.88 11.17 -18.74
CA MET A 1 10.05 9.84 -19.37
C MET A 1 11.19 9.07 -18.71
N LEU A 2 12.41 9.59 -18.62
CA LEU A 2 13.51 8.92 -17.91
C LEU A 2 13.22 8.69 -16.41
N GLU A 3 12.68 9.68 -15.69
CA GLU A 3 12.32 9.56 -14.27
C GLU A 3 11.34 8.41 -13.98
N LEU A 4 10.30 8.24 -14.81
CA LEU A 4 9.31 7.19 -14.64
C LEU A 4 9.87 5.79 -14.96
N GLU A 5 10.77 5.69 -15.93
CA GLU A 5 11.45 4.42 -16.23
C GLU A 5 12.44 4.03 -15.11
N THR A 6 13.14 5.01 -14.53
CA THR A 6 13.94 4.80 -13.32
C THR A 6 13.08 4.33 -12.16
N PHE A 7 11.96 5.02 -11.88
CA PHE A 7 11.02 4.64 -10.83
C PHE A 7 10.48 3.21 -11.04
N ARG A 8 10.18 2.83 -12.29
CA ARG A 8 9.77 1.46 -12.64
C ARG A 8 10.86 0.45 -12.30
N ALA A 9 12.11 0.73 -12.68
CA ALA A 9 13.23 -0.17 -12.42
C ALA A 9 13.50 -0.34 -10.91
N GLU A 10 13.46 0.76 -10.15
CA GLU A 10 13.61 0.75 -8.70
C GLU A 10 12.46 0.03 -8.01
N THR A 11 11.23 0.31 -8.41
CA THR A 11 10.03 -0.38 -7.91
C THR A 11 10.13 -1.87 -8.15
N ARG A 12 10.53 -2.28 -9.37
CA ARG A 12 10.72 -3.68 -9.70
C ARG A 12 11.76 -4.34 -8.81
N ALA A 13 12.95 -3.75 -8.69
CA ALA A 13 14.03 -4.31 -7.88
C ALA A 13 13.59 -4.45 -6.42
N TRP A 14 12.92 -3.43 -5.89
CA TRP A 14 12.42 -3.45 -4.52
C TRP A 14 11.35 -4.53 -4.32
N LEU A 15 10.39 -4.67 -5.24
CA LEU A 15 9.35 -5.70 -5.18
C LEU A 15 9.95 -7.11 -5.25
N GLU A 16 10.97 -7.32 -6.09
CA GLU A 16 11.65 -8.62 -6.19
C GLU A 16 12.35 -9.02 -4.88
N GLU A 17 12.94 -8.06 -4.17
CA GLU A 17 13.64 -8.28 -2.90
C GLU A 17 12.68 -8.36 -1.69
N ASN A 18 11.60 -7.59 -1.68
CA ASN A 18 10.77 -7.37 -0.49
C ASN A 18 9.39 -8.04 -0.54
N CYS A 19 8.92 -8.52 -1.71
CA CYS A 19 7.66 -9.25 -1.81
C CYS A 19 7.90 -10.76 -1.65
N PRO A 20 7.42 -11.39 -0.56
CA PRO A 20 7.61 -12.83 -0.35
C PRO A 20 6.96 -13.66 -1.46
N GLU A 21 7.58 -14.78 -1.86
CA GLU A 21 7.06 -15.62 -2.95
C GLU A 21 5.65 -16.16 -2.66
N SER A 22 5.34 -16.47 -1.40
CA SER A 22 4.02 -16.95 -0.98
C SER A 22 2.89 -15.95 -1.26
N ILE A 23 3.23 -14.66 -1.34
CA ILE A 23 2.34 -13.54 -1.62
C ILE A 23 2.17 -13.30 -3.12
N ARG A 24 3.02 -13.87 -3.97
CA ARG A 24 2.97 -13.78 -5.44
C ARG A 24 2.04 -14.82 -6.07
N THR A 25 0.99 -15.20 -5.35
CA THR A 25 0.07 -16.27 -5.73
C THR A 25 -1.36 -15.75 -5.76
N PRO A 26 -2.27 -16.39 -6.54
CA PRO A 26 -3.68 -16.03 -6.55
C PRO A 26 -4.22 -15.94 -5.12
N MET A 27 -4.94 -14.86 -4.81
CA MET A 27 -5.41 -14.55 -3.45
C MET A 27 -6.57 -15.48 -3.05
N PRO A 28 -6.40 -16.37 -2.06
CA PRO A 28 -7.49 -17.09 -1.45
C PRO A 28 -8.35 -16.13 -0.62
N GLU A 29 -9.67 -16.28 -0.65
CA GLU A 29 -10.60 -15.40 0.09
C GLU A 29 -10.27 -15.33 1.59
N ARG A 30 -9.88 -16.46 2.19
CA ARG A 30 -9.50 -16.56 3.61
C ARG A 30 -8.20 -15.83 3.98
N GLU A 31 -7.39 -15.44 3.01
CA GLU A 31 -6.10 -14.77 3.21
C GLU A 31 -6.13 -13.30 2.80
N MET A 32 -7.33 -12.74 2.58
CA MET A 32 -7.51 -11.31 2.35
C MET A 32 -6.89 -10.52 3.53
N PRO A 33 -5.99 -9.56 3.27
CA PRO A 33 -5.25 -8.83 4.30
C PRO A 33 -6.10 -7.73 4.93
N TRP A 34 -7.15 -8.11 5.67
CA TRP A 34 -8.00 -7.14 6.35
C TRP A 34 -7.22 -6.39 7.44
N GLY A 35 -7.27 -5.06 7.38
CA GLY A 35 -6.76 -4.20 8.45
C GLY A 35 -7.68 -4.22 9.67
N GLY A 36 -7.10 -4.08 10.87
CA GLY A 36 -7.86 -3.98 12.11
C GLY A 36 -7.08 -4.43 13.34
N ARG A 37 -7.55 -4.06 14.54
CA ARG A 37 -6.88 -4.35 15.82
C ARG A 37 -6.74 -5.86 16.13
N ASN A 38 -7.62 -6.69 15.57
CA ASN A 38 -7.64 -8.15 15.76
C ASN A 38 -7.43 -8.90 14.44
N ALA A 39 -6.65 -8.33 13.51
CA ALA A 39 -6.37 -9.00 12.24
C ALA A 39 -5.62 -10.32 12.48
N SER A 40 -6.08 -11.37 11.80
CA SER A 40 -5.44 -12.69 11.81
C SER A 40 -5.02 -13.03 10.39
N TYR A 41 -3.74 -13.38 10.21
CA TYR A 41 -3.17 -13.69 8.92
C TYR A 41 -2.82 -15.19 8.88
N PRO A 42 -3.57 -16.02 8.13
CA PRO A 42 -3.26 -17.43 8.00
C PRO A 42 -1.88 -17.68 7.37
N ASN A 43 -1.46 -16.80 6.46
CA ASN A 43 -0.11 -16.74 5.95
C ASN A 43 0.68 -15.65 6.72
N PRO A 44 1.73 -15.99 7.47
CA PRO A 44 2.53 -15.01 8.21
C PRO A 44 3.21 -13.98 7.29
N ASP A 45 3.51 -14.35 6.04
CA ASP A 45 4.13 -13.46 5.06
C ASP A 45 3.20 -12.32 4.65
N THR A 46 1.88 -12.44 4.90
CA THR A 46 0.94 -11.34 4.67
C THR A 46 1.26 -10.17 5.59
N LYS A 47 1.64 -10.45 6.85
CA LYS A 47 2.04 -9.40 7.81
C LYS A 47 3.36 -8.77 7.40
N VAL A 48 4.34 -9.59 7.00
CA VAL A 48 5.63 -9.12 6.49
C VAL A 48 5.43 -8.21 5.27
N TRP A 49 4.57 -8.63 4.35
CA TRP A 49 4.27 -7.87 3.15
C TRP A 49 3.57 -6.53 3.45
N MET A 50 2.62 -6.55 4.37
CA MET A 50 1.97 -5.33 4.86
C MET A 50 3.00 -4.35 5.44
N ASP A 51 3.91 -4.83 6.28
CA ASP A 51 4.92 -3.99 6.94
C ASP A 51 5.94 -3.43 5.95
N ASN A 52 6.38 -4.23 4.98
CA ASN A 52 7.28 -3.79 3.92
C ASN A 52 6.63 -2.67 3.09
N MET A 53 5.37 -2.84 2.70
CA MET A 53 4.64 -1.83 1.94
C MET A 53 4.33 -0.59 2.77
N ALA A 54 4.02 -0.75 4.06
CA ALA A 54 3.83 0.37 4.99
C ALA A 54 5.13 1.19 5.17
N SER A 55 6.30 0.54 5.19
CA SER A 55 7.61 1.23 5.28
C SER A 55 7.89 2.17 4.10
N LYS A 56 7.29 1.89 2.93
CA LYS A 56 7.34 2.72 1.73
C LYS A 56 6.13 3.67 1.60
N GLY A 57 5.17 3.61 2.51
CA GLY A 57 3.88 4.31 2.40
C GLY A 57 2.97 3.75 1.29
N TRP A 58 3.30 2.59 0.72
CA TRP A 58 2.59 1.99 -0.43
C TRP A 58 1.34 1.21 -0.03
N THR A 59 1.00 1.17 1.26
CA THR A 59 -0.36 0.83 1.73
C THR A 59 -1.37 1.92 1.33
N ALA A 60 -0.92 3.17 1.23
CA ALA A 60 -1.68 4.32 0.76
C ALA A 60 -0.84 5.13 -0.24
N PRO A 61 -0.57 4.58 -1.45
CA PRO A 61 0.49 5.07 -2.32
C PRO A 61 0.29 6.52 -2.77
N THR A 62 -0.96 6.95 -3.00
CA THR A 62 -1.28 8.30 -3.49
C THR A 62 -1.55 9.30 -2.37
N TRP A 63 -1.52 8.89 -1.10
CA TRP A 63 -1.75 9.81 0.00
C TRP A 63 -0.52 10.69 0.22
N PRO A 64 -0.70 11.95 0.66
CA PRO A 64 0.42 12.84 0.92
C PRO A 64 1.38 12.24 1.96
N ALA A 65 2.68 12.36 1.70
CA ALA A 65 3.72 11.83 2.58
C ALA A 65 3.69 12.44 3.99
N GLU A 66 3.22 13.69 4.12
CA GLU A 66 3.03 14.35 5.42
C GLU A 66 2.01 13.65 6.34
N TYR A 67 1.16 12.79 5.77
CA TYR A 67 0.18 11.99 6.49
C TYR A 67 0.53 10.50 6.54
N GLY A 68 1.77 10.13 6.21
CA GLY A 68 2.24 8.73 6.22
C GLY A 68 1.92 7.93 4.95
N GLY A 69 1.44 8.59 3.90
CA GLY A 69 1.23 8.00 2.59
C GLY A 69 2.51 7.89 1.75
N GLY A 70 2.39 7.23 0.59
CA GLY A 70 3.51 7.06 -0.34
C GLY A 70 3.88 8.31 -1.15
N GLY A 71 2.99 9.31 -1.18
CA GLY A 71 3.22 10.57 -1.90
C GLY A 71 3.34 10.43 -3.42
N LEU A 72 2.95 9.28 -3.99
CA LEU A 72 3.12 8.98 -5.40
C LEU A 72 2.18 9.82 -6.26
N SER A 73 2.71 10.31 -7.37
CA SER A 73 1.92 10.85 -8.48
C SER A 73 1.00 9.77 -9.09
N LYS A 74 0.06 10.20 -9.93
CA LYS A 74 -0.85 9.27 -10.61
C LYS A 74 -0.08 8.29 -11.52
N GLU A 75 0.94 8.80 -12.20
CA GLU A 75 1.81 8.05 -13.09
C GLU A 75 2.67 7.04 -12.33
N GLU A 76 3.27 7.44 -11.20
CA GLU A 76 4.04 6.52 -10.34
C GLU A 76 3.15 5.46 -9.71
N ASN A 77 1.97 5.82 -9.21
CA ASN A 77 1.03 4.84 -8.68
C ASN A 77 0.60 3.85 -9.77
N LYS A 78 0.39 4.30 -11.02
CA LYS A 78 0.12 3.41 -12.14
C LYS A 78 1.25 2.41 -12.36
N ILE A 79 2.50 2.87 -12.33
CA ILE A 79 3.68 2.00 -12.47
C ILE A 79 3.76 0.99 -11.33
N LEU A 80 3.52 1.42 -10.09
CA LEU A 80 3.46 0.52 -8.92
C LEU A 80 2.41 -0.57 -9.13
N GLN A 81 1.19 -0.21 -9.56
CA GLN A 81 0.13 -1.20 -9.84
C GLN A 81 0.52 -2.16 -10.97
N GLU A 82 1.17 -1.68 -12.02
CA GLU A 82 1.66 -2.53 -13.12
C GLU A 82 2.72 -3.54 -12.64
N GLU A 83 3.69 -3.10 -11.84
CA GLU A 83 4.75 -3.98 -11.33
C GLU A 83 4.22 -4.97 -10.27
N LEU A 84 3.26 -4.57 -9.42
CA LEU A 84 2.55 -5.49 -8.52
C LEU A 84 1.77 -6.56 -9.29
N ALA A 85 1.06 -6.15 -10.35
CA ALA A 85 0.31 -7.07 -11.20
C ALA A 85 1.24 -8.04 -11.96
N ARG A 86 2.42 -7.57 -12.40
CA ARG A 86 3.44 -8.39 -13.06
C ARG A 86 3.86 -9.60 -12.21
N ILE A 87 4.07 -9.37 -10.91
CA ILE A 87 4.46 -10.43 -9.97
C ILE A 87 3.27 -11.15 -9.32
N LYS A 88 2.03 -10.80 -9.72
CA LYS A 88 0.79 -11.31 -9.09
C LYS A 88 0.81 -11.14 -7.57
N ALA A 89 1.39 -10.03 -7.09
CA ALA A 89 1.42 -9.72 -5.68
C ALA A 89 -0.01 -9.52 -5.18
N ARG A 90 -0.35 -10.18 -4.08
CA ARG A 90 -1.58 -9.89 -3.36
C ARG A 90 -1.52 -8.46 -2.81
N PRO A 91 -2.68 -7.82 -2.58
CA PRO A 91 -2.75 -6.56 -1.86
C PRO A 91 -1.98 -6.65 -0.54
N ALA A 92 -1.36 -5.54 -0.13
CA ALA A 92 -0.64 -5.48 1.14
C ALA A 92 -1.57 -5.24 2.33
N LEU A 93 -2.64 -4.47 2.10
CA LEU A 93 -3.62 -4.10 3.11
C LEU A 93 -4.96 -3.78 2.44
N THR A 94 -6.04 -4.31 3.01
CA THR A 94 -7.42 -3.98 2.66
C THR A 94 -8.08 -3.37 3.90
N SER A 95 -8.38 -2.08 3.88
CA SER A 95 -8.97 -1.38 5.04
C SER A 95 -10.07 -0.41 4.61
N PHE A 96 -11.26 -0.55 5.23
CA PHE A 96 -12.34 0.45 5.21
C PHE A 96 -11.89 1.87 5.56
N GLY A 97 -10.91 1.99 6.44
CA GLY A 97 -10.28 3.27 6.69
C GLY A 97 -9.64 3.89 5.45
N LEU A 98 -8.85 3.12 4.69
CA LEU A 98 -8.07 3.61 3.55
C LEU A 98 -8.92 4.00 2.34
N TRP A 99 -9.86 3.16 1.91
CA TRP A 99 -10.69 3.47 0.72
C TRP A 99 -11.95 4.31 1.00
N MET A 100 -12.43 4.39 2.24
CA MET A 100 -13.68 5.11 2.55
C MET A 100 -13.47 6.35 3.43
N LEU A 101 -12.77 6.22 4.57
CA LEU A 101 -12.57 7.33 5.51
C LEU A 101 -11.46 8.29 5.09
N GLY A 102 -10.37 7.75 4.54
CA GLY A 102 -9.21 8.54 4.15
C GLY A 102 -9.50 9.62 3.10
N PRO A 103 -10.15 9.31 1.96
CA PRO A 103 -10.52 10.33 0.97
C PRO A 103 -11.44 11.41 1.56
N ALA A 104 -12.38 11.02 2.43
CA ALA A 104 -13.29 11.96 3.07
C ALA A 104 -12.55 12.90 4.03
N LEU A 105 -11.60 12.40 4.81
CA LEU A 105 -10.78 13.25 5.69
C LEU A 105 -9.81 14.14 4.92
N LEU A 106 -9.19 13.62 3.86
CA LEU A 106 -8.29 14.41 3.01
C LEU A 106 -9.02 15.58 2.36
N GLU A 107 -10.27 15.39 1.95
CA GLU A 107 -11.08 16.42 1.28
C GLU A 107 -11.75 17.39 2.27
N PHE A 108 -12.35 16.89 3.35
CA PHE A 108 -13.26 17.69 4.19
C PHE A 108 -12.74 18.02 5.59
N ALA A 109 -11.68 17.36 6.08
CA ALA A 109 -11.20 17.59 7.44
C ALA A 109 -10.29 18.83 7.51
N SER A 110 -10.21 19.44 8.70
CA SER A 110 -9.22 20.48 8.96
C SER A 110 -7.80 19.90 9.01
N GLU A 111 -6.78 20.73 8.82
CA GLU A 111 -5.37 20.30 8.90
C GLU A 111 -5.03 19.64 10.25
N GLU A 112 -5.61 20.10 11.35
CA GLU A 112 -5.46 19.47 12.67
C GLU A 112 -6.09 18.07 12.73
N GLN A 113 -7.28 17.90 12.12
CA GLN A 113 -7.95 16.61 12.04
C GLN A 113 -7.21 15.64 11.12
N LYS A 114 -6.66 16.11 10.00
CA LYS A 114 -5.86 15.29 9.09
C LYS A 114 -4.63 14.73 9.80
N LYS A 115 -3.86 15.60 10.47
CA LYS A 115 -2.67 15.19 11.24
C LYS A 115 -2.98 14.22 12.38
N LYS A 116 -4.14 14.36 13.01
CA LYS A 116 -4.56 13.50 14.11
C LYS A 116 -5.08 12.14 13.64
N TYR A 117 -5.99 12.12 12.68
CA TYR A 117 -6.76 10.91 12.36
C TYR A 117 -6.21 10.12 11.18
N ILE A 118 -5.49 10.73 10.23
CA ILE A 118 -5.02 10.00 9.04
C ILE A 118 -3.93 8.98 9.41
N GLY A 119 -3.05 9.29 10.37
CA GLY A 119 -2.07 8.33 10.87
C GLY A 119 -2.64 7.21 11.73
N GLU A 120 -3.91 7.31 12.15
CA GLU A 120 -4.62 6.28 12.94
C GLU A 120 -5.43 5.30 12.07
N ILE A 121 -5.48 5.52 10.75
CA ILE A 121 -6.20 4.69 9.76
C ILE A 121 -5.35 3.49 9.33
#